data_AF-A0A348P2K2-F1
#
_entry.id   AF-A0A348P2K2-F1
#
_cell.length_a   1.000
_cell.length_b   1.000
_cell.length_c   1.000
_cell.angle_alpha   90.00
_cell.angle_beta   90.00
_cell.angle_gamma   90.00
#
_symmetry.space_group_name_H-M   'P 1'
#
loop_
_entity.id
_entity.type
_entity.pdbx_description
1 polymer ?
#
loop_
_entity_poly.entity_id
_entity_poly.type
_entity_poly.pdbx_seq_one_letter_code
_entity_poly.pdbx_strand_id
1 'polypeptide(L)' 'MDALKVIEEGMLKEQKPEIRIGDVVKVSVKIREGERERIQMFEGT' A
#
# COMPACT_ATOMS: atom_id res chain seq x y z
N MET A 1 14.68 -24.20 -0.73
CA MET A 1 14.06 -23.11 0.05
C MET A 1 14.39 -21.85 -0.71
N ASP A 2 13.36 -21.15 -1.19
CA ASP A 2 13.53 -19.99 -2.07
C ASP A 2 13.96 -18.79 -1.20
N ALA A 3 15.25 -18.42 -1.24
CA ALA A 3 15.82 -17.44 -0.31
C ALA A 3 15.10 -16.08 -0.38
N LEU A 4 14.55 -15.74 -1.55
CA LEU A 4 13.78 -14.52 -1.76
C LEU A 4 12.47 -14.52 -0.96
N LYS A 5 11.75 -15.65 -0.91
CA LYS A 5 10.47 -15.77 -0.18
C LYS A 5 10.63 -15.52 1.31
N VAL A 6 11.72 -16.02 1.90
CA VAL A 6 12.00 -15.86 3.34
C VAL A 6 12.20 -14.39 3.71
N ILE A 7 12.80 -13.60 2.82
CA ILE A 7 13.02 -12.16 3.04
C ILE A 7 11.71 -11.40 2.84
N GLU A 8 10.93 -11.74 1.82
CA GLU A 8 9.64 -11.09 1.52
C GLU A 8 8.60 -11.27 2.63
N GLU A 9 8.55 -12.43 3.29
CA GLU A 9 7.59 -12.72 4.36
C GLU A 9 7.61 -11.69 5.50
N GLY A 10 8.80 -11.21 5.89
CA GLY A 10 8.96 -10.18 6.93
C GLY A 10 8.61 -8.75 6.51
N MET A 11 8.45 -8.51 5.20
CA MET A 11 8.11 -7.20 4.64
C MET A 11 6.61 -7.06 4.29
N LEU A 12 5.84 -8.16 4.43
CA LEU A 12 4.40 -8.14 4.21
C LEU A 12 3.69 -7.42 5.35
N LYS A 13 2.67 -6.62 5.00
CA LYS A 13 1.72 -6.11 5.99
C LYS A 13 0.90 -7.26 6.56
N GLU A 14 0.77 -7.32 7.88
CA GLU A 14 -0.04 -8.33 8.59
C GLU A 14 -1.52 -8.23 8.21
N GLN A 15 -2.03 -7.01 8.06
CA GLN A 15 -3.42 -6.75 7.71
C GLN A 15 -3.50 -6.17 6.29
N LYS A 16 -3.93 -7.00 5.34
CA LYS A 16 -4.15 -6.62 3.95
C LYS A 16 -5.65 -6.38 3.74
N PRO A 17 -6.06 -5.29 3.11
CA PRO A 17 -7.46 -5.11 2.75
C PRO A 17 -7.86 -6.12 1.67
N GLU A 18 -9.03 -6.72 1.83
CA GLU A 18 -9.66 -7.52 0.78
C GLU A 18 -10.34 -6.58 -0.22
N ILE A 19 -9.84 -6.52 -1.45
CA ILE A 19 -10.39 -5.71 -2.54
C ILE A 19 -10.66 -6.60 -3.75
N ARG A 20 -11.68 -6.28 -4.52
CA ARG A 20 -12.11 -7.01 -5.72
C ARG A 20 -12.18 -6.08 -6.91
N ILE A 21 -12.15 -6.66 -8.10
CA ILE A 21 -12.26 -5.92 -9.36
C ILE A 21 -13.64 -5.24 -9.38
N GLY A 22 -13.64 -3.92 -9.57
CA GLY A 22 -14.86 -3.10 -9.58
C GLY A 22 -15.21 -2.45 -8.25
N ASP A 23 -14.45 -2.70 -7.17
CA ASP A 23 -14.63 -2.01 -5.90
C ASP A 23 -14.17 -0.55 -6.00
N VAL A 24 -14.94 0.38 -5.43
CA VAL A 24 -14.46 1.75 -5.25
C VAL A 24 -13.51 1.80 -4.06
N VAL A 25 -12.25 2.10 -4.32
CA VAL A 25 -11.18 2.13 -3.32
C VAL A 25 -10.75 3.56 -3.02
N LYS A 26 -10.51 3.85 -1.74
CA LYS A 26 -9.87 5.08 -1.28
C LYS A 26 -8.45 4.76 -0.80
N VAL A 27 -7.47 5.35 -1.45
CA VAL A 27 -6.05 5.15 -1.17
C VAL A 27 -5.45 6.43 -0.62
N SER A 28 -4.91 6.36 0.60
CA SER A 28 -4.17 7.45 1.23
C SER A 28 -2.68 7.30 0.95
N VAL A 29 -2.12 8.17 0.12
CA VAL A 29 -0.70 8.17 -0.26
C VAL A 29 0.04 9.20 0.56
N LYS A 30 1.12 8.80 1.25
CA LYS A 30 2.05 9.74 1.88
C LYS A 30 2.98 10.30 0.82
N ILE A 31 2.95 11.61 0.61
CA ILE A 31 3.76 12.32 -0.37
C ILE A 31 4.71 13.28 0.36
N ARG A 32 5.95 13.34 -0.11
CA ARG A 32 6.94 14.31 0.35
C ARG A 32 7.22 15.32 -0.77
N GLU A 33 6.93 16.58 -0.51
CA GLU A 33 7.15 17.71 -1.41
C GLU A 33 8.24 18.60 -0.80
N GLY A 34 9.50 18.36 -1.20
CA GLY A 34 10.67 18.98 -0.57
C GLY A 34 10.84 18.55 0.89
N GLU A 35 10.74 19.51 1.81
CA GLU A 35 10.83 19.27 3.25
C GLU A 35 9.48 18.97 3.92
N ARG A 36 8.36 19.15 3.22
CA ARG A 36 7.02 18.92 3.79
C ARG A 36 6.50 17.55 3.40
N GLU A 37 5.78 16.92 4.32
CA GLU A 37 5.05 15.67 4.09
C GLU A 37 3.55 15.91 4.22
N ARG A 38 2.75 15.36 3.30
CA ARG A 38 1.28 15.36 3.37
C ARG A 38 0.70 14.01 2.99
N ILE A 39 -0.53 13.76 3.42
CA ILE A 39 -1.31 12.62 2.93
C ILE A 39 -2.23 13.14 1.84
N GLN A 40 -2.16 12.54 0.65
CA GLN A 40 -3.05 12.81 -0.45
C GLN A 40 -3.97 11.61 -0.67
N MET A 41 -5.28 11.84 -0.66
CA MET A 41 -6.28 10.81 -0.91
C MET A 41 -6.60 10.72 -2.40
N PHE A 42 -6.66 9.50 -2.91
CA PHE A 42 -7.16 9.17 -4.24
C PHE A 42 -8.34 8.21 -4.09
N GLU A 43 -9.39 8.42 -4.88
CA GLU A 43 -10.58 7.57 -4.90
C GLU A 43 -10.90 7.20 -6.35
N GLY A 44 -11.22 5.93 -6.59
CA GLY A 44 -11.49 5.42 -7.93
C GLY A 44 -11.94 3.95 -7.88
N THR A 45 -12.11 3.35 -9.06
CA THR A 45 -12.56 1.96 -9.24
C THR A 45 -11.43 1.08 -9.77
#